data_AF-A0A957ZN22-F1
#
_entry.id   AF-A0A957ZN22-F1
#
_cell.length_a   1.000
_cell.length_b   1.000
_cell.length_c   1.000
_cell.angle_alpha   90.00
_cell.angle_beta   90.00
_cell.angle_gamma   90.00
#
_symmetry.space_group_name_H-M   'P 1'
#
loop_
_entity.id
_entity.type
_entity.pdbx_description
1 polymer ?
#
loop_
_entity_poly.entity_id
_entity_poly.type
_entity_poly.pdbx_seq_one_letter_code
_entity_poly.pdbx_strand_id
1 'polypeptide(L)' 'MSYPFPGMNPWLENPTLWRDVHQRLITALADRLAPQLEPRYFVAVETHTYISTAPSLPIQSRYP' A
#
# COMPACT_ATOMS: atom_id res chain seq x y z
N MET A 1 3.53 30.41 -1.22
CA MET A 1 2.67 29.25 -1.55
C MET A 1 2.59 28.38 -0.31
N SER A 2 1.38 28.19 0.23
CA SER A 2 1.17 27.48 1.49
C SER A 2 0.81 26.03 1.20
N TYR A 3 1.62 25.10 1.70
CA TYR A 3 1.34 23.67 1.65
C TYR A 3 0.36 23.27 2.76
N PRO A 4 -0.44 22.19 2.57
CA PRO A 4 -1.35 21.69 3.60
C PRO A 4 -0.59 21.20 4.86
N PHE A 5 0.70 20.88 4.72
CA PHE A 5 1.67 20.69 5.81
C PHE A 5 2.83 21.69 5.63
N PRO A 6 3.11 22.55 6.62
CA PRO A 6 4.28 23.45 6.56
C PRO A 6 5.57 22.61 6.61
N GLY A 7 6.27 22.45 5.47
CA GLY A 7 7.58 21.78 5.43
C GLY A 7 7.68 20.42 4.72
N MET A 8 6.75 20.03 3.84
CA MET A 8 7.06 18.95 2.88
C MET A 8 7.95 19.47 1.76
N ASN A 9 9.05 18.76 1.52
CA ASN A 9 10.15 19.21 0.67
C ASN A 9 9.85 18.87 -0.81
N PRO A 10 9.82 19.84 -1.74
CA PRO A 10 9.47 19.63 -3.15
C PRO A 10 10.31 18.57 -3.87
N TRP A 11 11.52 18.30 -3.36
CA TRP A 11 12.44 17.31 -3.90
C TRP A 11 12.10 15.87 -3.48
N LEU A 12 11.42 15.67 -2.35
CA LEU A 12 10.92 14.37 -1.93
C LEU A 12 9.68 13.96 -2.72
N GLU A 13 8.84 14.91 -3.11
CA GLU A 13 7.60 14.66 -3.87
C GLU A 13 7.83 14.43 -5.37
N ASN A 14 9.09 14.37 -5.85
CA ASN A 14 9.34 14.07 -7.25
C ASN A 14 8.70 12.71 -7.58
N PRO A 15 7.72 12.63 -8.50
CA PRO A 15 6.95 11.41 -8.74
C PRO A 15 7.82 10.20 -9.12
N THR A 16 8.98 10.47 -9.74
CA THR A 16 9.95 9.45 -10.12
C THR A 16 10.72 8.89 -8.92
N LEU A 17 11.00 9.71 -7.90
CA LEU A 17 11.76 9.30 -6.71
C LEU A 17 10.85 8.82 -5.57
N TRP A 18 9.62 9.31 -5.53
CA TRP A 18 8.70 9.10 -4.42
C TRP A 18 8.32 7.62 -4.24
N ARG A 19 8.15 6.88 -5.34
CA ARG A 19 7.90 5.43 -5.31
C ARG A 19 9.01 4.68 -4.59
N ASP A 20 10.27 4.98 -4.91
CA ASP A 20 11.43 4.30 -4.34
C ASP A 20 11.66 4.71 -2.87
N VAL A 21 11.43 5.98 -2.55
CA VAL A 21 11.46 6.47 -1.15
C VAL A 21 10.43 5.74 -0.31
N HIS A 22 9.18 5.64 -0.78
CA HIS A 22 8.12 4.94 -0.08
C HIS A 22 8.44 3.47 0.13
N GLN A 23 8.85 2.77 -0.93
CA GLN A 23 9.17 1.35 -0.85
C GLN A 23 10.29 1.10 0.17
N ARG A 24 11.39 1.85 0.07
CA ARG A 24 12.53 1.71 0.99
C ARG A 24 12.17 2.08 2.43
N LEU A 25 11.34 3.10 2.62
CA LEU A 25 10.86 3.50 3.95
C LEU A 25 10.02 2.40 4.58
N ILE A 26 9.08 1.82 3.85
CA ILE A 26 8.21 0.75 4.35
C ILE A 26 9.05 -0.49 4.70
N THR A 27 10.00 -0.88 3.85
CA THR A 27 10.94 -1.99 4.16
C THR A 27 11.75 -1.71 5.42
N ALA A 28 12.34 -0.51 5.55
CA ALA A 28 13.14 -0.16 6.72
C ALA A 28 12.31 -0.15 8.01
N LEU A 29 11.05 0.26 7.94
CA LEU A 29 10.12 0.19 9.07
C LEU A 29 9.82 -1.27 9.44
N ALA A 30 9.61 -2.13 8.45
CA ALA A 30 9.37 -3.55 8.69
C ALA A 30 10.56 -4.25 9.34
N ASP A 31 11.78 -4.01 8.84
CA ASP A 31 13.01 -4.55 9.43
C ASP A 31 13.20 -4.08 10.88
N ARG A 32 12.82 -2.83 11.18
CA ARG A 32 12.89 -2.28 12.53
C ARG A 32 11.83 -2.85 13.46
N LEU A 33 10.64 -3.15 12.96
CA LEU A 33 9.53 -3.69 13.74
C LEU A 33 9.63 -5.20 13.95
N ALA A 34 10.17 -5.94 12.98
CA ALA A 34 10.32 -7.39 13.03
C ALA A 34 10.93 -7.93 14.34
N PRO A 35 12.04 -7.40 14.88
CA PRO A 35 12.62 -7.90 16.14
C PRO A 35 11.82 -7.50 17.39
N GLN A 36 10.89 -6.55 17.29
CA GLN A 36 10.07 -6.09 18.42
C GLN A 36 8.76 -6.88 18.57
N LEU A 37 8.42 -7.73 17.59
CA LEU A 37 7.21 -8.54 17.59
C LEU A 37 7.43 -9.84 18.36
N GLU A 38 6.38 -10.30 19.04
CA GLU A 38 6.38 -11.64 19.60
C GLU A 38 6.50 -12.69 18.47
N PRO A 39 7.07 -13.88 18.74
CA PRO A 39 7.32 -14.92 17.72
C PRO A 39 6.09 -15.40 16.94
N ARG A 40 4.88 -15.07 17.42
CA ARG A 40 3.60 -15.40 16.79
C ARG A 40 3.20 -14.44 15.67
N TYR A 41 3.89 -13.30 15.54
CA TYR A 41 3.57 -12.25 14.60
C TYR A 41 4.75 -11.96 13.67
N PHE A 42 4.45 -11.50 12.45
CA PHE A 42 5.44 -11.05 11.49
C PHE A 42 4.98 -9.74 10.86
N VAL A 43 5.93 -8.93 10.39
CA VAL A 43 5.60 -7.70 9.66
C VAL A 43 5.39 -8.04 8.20
N ALA A 44 4.19 -7.75 7.68
CA ALA A 44 3.91 -7.84 6.26
C ALA A 44 4.16 -6.48 5.59
N VAL A 45 4.86 -6.50 4.45
CA VAL A 45 5.06 -5.35 3.57
C VAL A 45 4.36 -5.67 2.27
N GLU A 46 3.48 -4.78 1.81
CA GLU A 46 2.67 -4.88 0.59
C GLU A 46 1.51 -5.90 0.60
N THR A 47 0.40 -5.53 1.24
CA THR A 47 -0.91 -6.16 0.96
C THR A 47 -1.51 -5.52 -0.30
N HIS A 48 -1.35 -6.17 -1.45
CA HIS A 48 -2.07 -5.78 -2.66
C HIS A 48 -3.52 -6.28 -2.58
N THR A 49 -4.47 -5.38 -2.36
CA THR A 49 -5.90 -5.69 -2.45
C THR A 49 -6.33 -5.65 -3.91
N TYR A 50 -6.55 -6.82 -4.51
CA TYR A 50 -7.13 -6.92 -5.84
C TYR A 50 -8.66 -6.97 -5.73
N ILE A 51 -9.33 -5.93 -6.23
CA ILE A 51 -10.78 -5.97 -6.42
C ILE A 51 -11.02 -6.71 -7.73
N SER A 52 -11.28 -8.01 -7.64
CA SER A 52 -11.77 -8.78 -8.78
C SER A 52 -13.28 -8.54 -8.91
N THR A 53 -13.68 -7.73 -9.89
CA THR A 53 -15.04 -7.79 -10.41
C THR A 53 -15.17 -9.13 -11.15
N ALA A 54 -15.60 -10.17 -10.44
CA ALA A 54 -16.18 -11.31 -11.14
C ALA A 54 -17.28 -10.73 -12.05
N PRO A 55 -17.27 -10.99 -13.38
CA PRO A 55 -18.45 -10.68 -14.17
C PRO A 55 -19.59 -11.44 -13.49
N SER A 56 -20.60 -10.73 -13.01
CA SER A 56 -21.83 -11.37 -12.56
C SER A 56 -22.24 -12.29 -13.70
N LEU A 57 -22.21 -13.60 -13.49
CA LEU A 57 -22.74 -14.55 -14.46
C LEU A 57 -24.10 -14.00 -14.89
N PRO A 58 -24.37 -13.85 -16.20
CA PRO A 58 -25.67 -13.37 -16.62
C PRO A 58 -26.69 -14.26 -15.92
N ILE A 59 -27.62 -13.64 -15.18
CA ILE A 59 -28.73 -14.33 -14.55
C ILE A 59 -29.36 -15.14 -15.69
N GLN A 60 -29.13 -16.45 -15.72
CA GLN A 60 -29.88 -17.32 -16.61
C GLN A 60 -31.31 -17.17 -16.14
N SER A 61 -32.08 -16.36 -16.88
CA SER A 61 -33.51 -16.28 -16.70
C SER A 61 -34.05 -17.68 -16.94
N ARG A 62 -34.19 -18.45 -15.87
CA ARG A 62 -35.12 -19.57 -15.83
C ARG A 62 -36.50 -18.96 -15.93
N TYR A 63 -36.98 -18.82 -17.15
CA TYR A 63 -38.40 -18.89 -17.44
C TYR A 63 -38.64 -20.13 -18.33
N PRO A 64 -39.83 -20.74 -18.19
CA PRO A 64 -40.07 -22.17 -18.13
C PRO A 64 -39.87 -22.94 -19.44
#